data_AF-A0A838EQN6-F1
#
_entry.id   AF-A0A838EQN6-F1
#
_cell.length_a   1.000
_cell.length_b   1.000
_cell.length_c   1.000
_cell.angle_alpha   90.00
_cell.angle_beta   90.00
_cell.angle_gamma   90.00
#
_symmetry.space_group_name_H-M   'P 1'
#
loop_
_entity.id
_entity.type
_entity.pdbx_description
1 polymer ?
#
loop_
_entity_poly.entity_id
_entity_poly.type
_entity_poly.pdbx_seq_one_letter_code
_entity_poly.pdbx_strand_id
1 'polypeptide(L)'
;MKKWIFSLSVLLCASISNSHEVSHNHNQHQHAQELTVAPKMLKSTDARYVEPYTVPTGHLAVKGMDIKGFDSASLEKLEKAFAALEKVVNSEEFKNRVLNFVNTQGKNQFASNKGLTNAEIYARFMDGREDLQQNTPGEMNFFLKLYYKRYSKVIGWTSGDINTININWKFFKGYKPHNVASNLAHEWIHKLGFGHKSAQEHDSAPYAIGYIVGQMAERVLKGEELH
;
A
#
# COMPACT_ATOMS: atom_id res chain seq x y z
N MET A 1 13.39 -65.25 -50.43
CA MET A 1 14.39 -64.67 -49.52
C MET A 1 13.69 -63.72 -48.54
N LYS A 2 13.95 -63.92 -47.24
CA LYS A 2 13.85 -63.00 -46.09
C LYS A 2 12.49 -62.35 -45.73
N LYS A 3 11.87 -62.93 -44.70
CA LYS A 3 10.89 -62.32 -43.77
C LYS A 3 11.57 -61.21 -42.96
N TRP A 4 10.88 -60.10 -42.69
CA TRP A 4 11.19 -59.19 -41.58
C TRP A 4 9.88 -58.75 -40.91
N ILE A 5 9.76 -59.10 -39.64
CA ILE A 5 8.72 -58.67 -38.70
C ILE A 5 9.37 -57.54 -37.88
N PHE A 6 8.75 -56.37 -37.84
CA PHE A 6 9.11 -55.33 -36.88
C PHE A 6 8.00 -55.22 -35.83
N SER A 7 8.35 -55.57 -34.60
CA SER A 7 7.53 -55.42 -33.40
C SER A 7 7.73 -54.00 -32.86
N LEU A 8 6.66 -53.21 -32.78
CA LEU A 8 6.67 -51.87 -32.21
C LEU A 8 6.12 -51.94 -30.78
N SER A 9 7.01 -51.94 -29.79
CA SER A 9 6.66 -51.85 -28.38
C SER A 9 6.53 -50.37 -27.98
N VAL A 10 5.32 -49.92 -27.68
CA VAL A 10 5.05 -48.60 -27.11
C VAL A 10 5.23 -48.70 -25.58
N LEU A 11 6.26 -48.05 -25.05
CA LEU A 11 6.39 -47.79 -23.61
C LEU A 11 5.61 -46.51 -23.26
N LEU A 12 4.56 -46.65 -22.46
CA LEU A 12 3.91 -45.52 -21.78
C LEU A 12 4.66 -45.25 -20.46
N CYS A 13 5.42 -44.16 -20.39
CA CYS A 13 5.88 -43.61 -19.11
C CYS A 13 4.80 -42.66 -18.58
N ALA A 14 4.08 -43.07 -17.54
CA ALA A 14 3.24 -42.18 -16.75
C ALA A 14 4.11 -41.40 -15.77
N SER A 15 4.32 -40.11 -16.03
CA SER A 15 4.87 -39.17 -15.05
C SER A 15 3.73 -38.62 -14.20
N ILE A 16 3.67 -39.04 -12.93
CA ILE A 16 2.80 -38.45 -11.90
C ILE A 16 3.47 -37.16 -11.44
N SER A 17 3.02 -36.02 -11.96
CA SER A 17 3.35 -34.70 -11.41
C SER A 17 2.34 -34.34 -10.33
N ASN A 18 2.77 -34.42 -9.06
CA ASN A 18 2.06 -33.85 -7.93
C ASN A 18 2.20 -32.32 -7.98
N SER A 19 1.27 -31.64 -8.63
CA SER A 19 1.13 -30.19 -8.49
C SER A 19 0.24 -29.90 -7.27
N HIS A 20 0.88 -29.53 -6.16
CA HIS A 20 0.20 -28.82 -5.07
C HIS A 20 -0.27 -27.46 -5.62
N GLU A 21 -1.51 -27.40 -6.09
CA GLU A 21 -2.19 -26.13 -6.35
C GLU A 21 -2.40 -25.42 -5.00
N VAL A 22 -1.56 -24.44 -4.71
CA VAL A 22 -1.86 -23.41 -3.71
C VAL A 22 -2.92 -22.50 -4.34
N SER A 23 -4.18 -22.77 -4.02
CA SER A 23 -5.31 -21.91 -4.33
C SER A 23 -5.13 -20.55 -3.64
N HIS A 24 -4.50 -19.59 -4.34
CA HIS A 24 -4.51 -18.18 -3.92
C HIS A 24 -5.92 -17.62 -4.07
N ASN A 25 -6.55 -17.46 -2.91
CA ASN A 25 -7.93 -17.03 -2.72
C ASN A 25 -8.14 -15.62 -3.31
N HIS A 26 -8.82 -15.55 -4.46
CA HIS A 26 -9.14 -14.32 -5.18
C HIS A 26 -10.39 -13.65 -4.59
N ASN A 27 -10.26 -13.06 -3.40
CA ASN A 27 -11.32 -12.30 -2.74
C ASN A 27 -10.81 -10.91 -2.31
N GLN A 28 -10.43 -10.08 -3.28
CA GLN A 28 -10.03 -8.67 -3.08
C GLN A 28 -10.95 -7.70 -3.83
N HIS A 29 -12.27 -7.85 -3.74
CA HIS A 29 -13.18 -6.98 -4.48
C HIS A 29 -14.36 -6.47 -3.67
N GLN A 30 -14.11 -5.62 -2.67
CA GLN A 30 -15.06 -4.59 -2.22
C GLN A 30 -14.32 -3.37 -1.62
N HIS A 31 -13.66 -2.56 -2.45
CA HIS A 31 -13.19 -1.24 -2.02
C HIS A 31 -14.22 -0.18 -2.39
N ALA A 32 -14.80 0.44 -1.36
CA ALA A 32 -15.04 1.88 -1.23
C ALA A 32 -16.42 2.22 -0.65
N GLN A 33 -16.37 3.11 0.34
CA GLN A 33 -17.04 4.41 0.30
C GLN A 33 -16.61 5.37 1.43
N GLU A 34 -15.74 4.96 2.37
CA GLU A 34 -15.42 5.74 3.58
C GLU A 34 -13.96 6.23 3.66
N LEU A 35 -13.49 6.96 2.63
CA LEU A 35 -12.29 7.80 2.84
C LEU A 35 -12.59 9.10 3.63
N THR A 36 -13.84 9.31 4.08
CA THR A 36 -14.27 10.57 4.71
C THR A 36 -14.40 10.52 6.23
N VAL A 37 -14.34 9.33 6.85
CA VAL A 37 -14.43 9.19 8.31
C VAL A 37 -13.13 8.58 8.80
N ALA A 38 -12.12 9.41 8.99
CA ALA A 38 -10.93 8.98 9.70
C ALA A 38 -11.33 8.57 11.14
N PRO A 39 -10.78 7.48 11.69
CA PRO A 39 -11.01 7.14 13.09
C PRO A 39 -10.65 8.35 13.98
N LYS A 40 -11.41 8.54 15.07
CA LYS A 40 -11.15 9.63 16.02
C LYS A 40 -9.73 9.48 16.55
N MET A 41 -8.82 10.31 16.03
CA MET A 41 -7.50 10.47 16.60
C MET A 41 -7.67 11.11 17.98
N LEU A 42 -7.29 10.36 19.02
CA LEU A 42 -7.17 10.93 20.35
C LEU A 42 -6.18 12.09 20.27
N LYS A 43 -6.55 13.23 20.86
CA LYS A 43 -5.61 14.35 21.01
C LYS A 43 -4.45 13.85 21.87
N SER A 44 -3.23 14.00 21.35
CA SER A 44 -1.99 13.58 21.99
C SER A 44 -1.74 14.36 23.29
N THR A 45 -2.29 13.91 24.41
CA THR A 45 -1.91 14.44 25.73
C THR A 45 -1.48 13.37 26.74
N ASP A 46 -1.68 12.07 26.49
CA ASP A 46 -1.49 11.04 27.55
C ASP A 46 -0.82 9.71 27.09
N ALA A 47 0.04 9.74 26.07
CA ALA A 47 0.81 8.54 25.71
C ALA A 47 2.04 8.38 26.62
N ARG A 48 2.09 7.31 27.41
CA ARG A 48 3.31 6.89 28.13
C ARG A 48 4.41 6.61 27.09
N TYR A 49 5.48 7.38 27.17
CA TYR A 49 6.67 7.22 26.34
C TYR A 49 7.27 5.81 26.52
N VAL A 50 7.37 5.07 25.42
CA VAL A 50 8.16 3.83 25.32
C VAL A 50 9.38 4.19 24.48
N GLU A 51 10.58 3.88 24.97
CA GLU A 51 11.80 4.20 24.22
C GLU A 51 11.79 3.56 22.83
N PRO A 52 12.05 4.34 21.76
CA PRO A 52 11.96 3.84 20.40
C PRO A 52 13.13 2.89 20.09
N TYR A 53 12.80 1.73 19.49
CA TYR A 53 13.74 1.00 18.66
C TYR A 53 14.29 1.99 17.61
N THR A 54 15.61 2.18 17.56
CA THR A 54 16.25 3.10 16.63
C THR A 54 16.18 2.53 15.21
N VAL A 55 15.05 2.74 14.55
CA VAL A 55 14.98 2.66 13.09
C VAL A 55 15.94 3.76 12.59
N PRO A 56 17.01 3.42 11.84
CA PRO A 56 17.83 4.44 11.21
C PRO A 56 16.85 5.33 10.43
N THR A 57 16.78 6.61 10.77
CA THR A 57 15.90 7.59 10.12
C THR A 57 16.43 7.86 8.71
N GLY A 58 16.39 6.84 7.86
CA GLY A 58 16.62 6.94 6.45
C GLY A 58 15.46 7.73 5.89
N HIS A 59 15.78 8.81 5.18
CA HIS A 59 14.80 9.50 4.37
C HIS A 59 14.21 8.52 3.34
N LEU A 60 12.89 8.43 3.26
CA LEU A 60 12.15 7.62 2.29
C LEU A 60 11.77 8.51 1.09
N ALA A 61 12.43 8.28 -0.05
CA ALA A 61 12.21 9.06 -1.26
C ALA A 61 10.95 8.58 -2.01
N VAL A 62 10.08 9.51 -2.44
CA VAL A 62 8.86 9.20 -3.20
C VAL A 62 9.12 9.40 -4.69
N LYS A 63 8.99 8.32 -5.48
CA LYS A 63 9.37 8.34 -6.90
C LYS A 63 8.24 7.86 -7.81
N GLY A 64 7.94 8.66 -8.83
CA GLY A 64 7.15 8.22 -9.97
C GLY A 64 8.03 7.45 -10.96
N MET A 65 7.71 6.18 -11.22
CA MET A 65 8.52 5.31 -12.08
C MET A 65 7.96 5.22 -13.50
N ASP A 66 6.74 4.70 -13.64
CA ASP A 66 6.01 4.59 -14.92
C ASP A 66 4.60 5.13 -14.69
N ILE A 67 4.24 6.25 -15.31
CA ILE A 67 2.97 6.95 -15.09
C ILE A 67 2.20 6.99 -16.41
N LYS A 68 1.08 6.25 -16.47
CA LYS A 68 0.28 6.05 -17.69
C LYS A 68 -1.14 6.61 -17.55
N GLY A 69 -1.58 7.34 -18.57
CA GLY A 69 -2.97 7.81 -18.70
C GLY A 69 -3.29 9.12 -17.96
N PHE A 70 -2.28 9.86 -17.49
CA PHE A 70 -2.43 11.17 -16.86
C PHE A 70 -2.15 12.28 -17.88
N ASP A 71 -3.05 13.26 -17.99
CA ASP A 71 -2.78 14.50 -18.72
C ASP A 71 -1.93 15.46 -17.86
N SER A 72 -1.51 16.60 -18.44
CA SER A 72 -0.63 17.55 -17.75
C SER A 72 -1.22 18.08 -16.43
N ALA A 73 -2.52 18.37 -16.38
CA ALA A 73 -3.17 18.84 -15.15
C ALA A 73 -3.26 17.74 -14.07
N SER A 74 -3.47 16.50 -14.51
CA SER A 74 -3.48 15.33 -13.63
C SER A 74 -2.08 15.01 -13.09
N LEU A 75 -1.04 15.19 -13.91
CA LEU A 75 0.35 15.06 -13.50
C LEU A 75 0.74 16.11 -12.46
N GLU A 76 0.39 17.39 -12.66
CA GLU A 76 0.65 18.44 -11.67
C GLU A 76 -0.02 18.13 -10.31
N LYS A 77 -1.25 17.62 -10.34
CA LYS A 77 -1.94 17.17 -9.11
C LYS A 77 -1.20 16.03 -8.43
N LEU A 78 -0.70 15.08 -9.22
CA LEU A 78 0.03 13.92 -8.73
C LEU A 78 1.39 14.32 -8.14
N GLU A 79 2.12 15.23 -8.76
CA GLU A 79 3.39 15.79 -8.26
C GLU A 79 3.19 16.48 -6.91
N LYS A 80 2.12 17.29 -6.76
CA LYS A 80 1.74 17.88 -5.47
C LYS A 80 1.45 16.83 -4.41
N ALA A 81 0.82 15.71 -4.80
CA ALA A 81 0.55 14.60 -3.89
C ALA A 81 1.83 13.88 -3.48
N PHE A 82 2.77 13.63 -4.41
CA PHE A 82 4.08 13.04 -4.12
C PHE A 82 4.91 13.91 -3.19
N ALA A 83 5.03 15.21 -3.47
CA ALA A 83 5.78 16.13 -2.63
C ALA A 83 5.21 16.19 -1.20
N ALA A 84 3.87 16.26 -1.07
CA ALA A 84 3.22 16.24 0.24
C ALA A 84 3.42 14.89 0.96
N LEU A 85 3.30 13.77 0.24
CA LEU A 85 3.52 12.43 0.78
C LEU A 85 4.95 12.28 1.31
N GLU A 86 5.96 12.69 0.53
CA GLU A 86 7.38 12.63 0.92
C GLU A 86 7.64 13.49 2.17
N LYS A 87 7.14 14.73 2.21
CA LYS A 87 7.29 15.59 3.39
C LYS A 87 6.64 14.97 4.62
N VAL A 88 5.47 14.33 4.47
CA VAL A 88 4.74 13.70 5.58
C VAL A 88 5.49 12.49 6.11
N VAL A 89 5.83 11.52 5.25
CA VAL A 89 6.39 10.24 5.72
C VAL A 89 7.76 10.39 6.36
N ASN A 90 8.47 11.48 6.06
CA ASN A 90 9.77 11.81 6.62
C ASN A 90 9.69 12.74 7.84
N SER A 91 8.50 13.05 8.37
CA SER A 91 8.37 13.89 9.58
C SER A 91 8.35 13.07 10.87
N GLU A 92 8.83 13.67 11.96
CA GLU A 92 8.75 13.04 13.29
C GLU A 92 7.30 12.89 13.76
N GLU A 93 6.40 13.81 13.42
CA GLU A 93 4.97 13.69 13.71
C GLU A 93 4.37 12.44 13.06
N PHE A 94 4.75 12.11 11.82
CA PHE A 94 4.23 10.92 11.15
C PHE A 94 4.68 9.66 11.86
N LYS A 95 5.99 9.55 12.13
CA LYS A 95 6.57 8.49 12.94
C LYS A 95 5.84 8.33 14.27
N ASN A 96 5.65 9.42 15.02
CA ASN A 96 4.97 9.39 16.30
C ASN A 96 3.51 8.93 16.18
N ARG A 97 2.78 9.33 15.14
CA ARG A 97 1.41 8.87 14.90
C ARG A 97 1.33 7.38 14.57
N VAL A 98 2.30 6.85 13.83
CA VAL A 98 2.38 5.41 13.51
C VAL A 98 2.75 4.61 14.76
N LEU A 99 3.81 5.02 15.48
CA LEU A 99 4.28 4.33 16.69
C LEU A 99 3.22 4.28 17.79
N ASN A 100 2.44 5.35 17.95
CA ASN A 100 1.42 5.50 18.98
C ASN A 100 -0.01 5.24 18.47
N PHE A 101 -0.16 4.54 17.32
CA PHE A 101 -1.49 4.25 16.78
C PHE A 101 -2.30 3.35 17.72
N VAL A 102 -3.47 3.83 18.13
CA VAL A 102 -4.44 3.10 18.95
C VAL A 102 -5.68 2.79 18.12
N ASN A 103 -6.02 1.51 18.00
CA ASN A 103 -7.20 1.07 17.27
C ASN A 103 -8.50 1.38 18.02
N THR A 104 -9.64 1.16 17.36
CA THR A 104 -10.99 1.36 17.93
C THR A 104 -11.29 0.50 19.17
N GLN A 105 -10.50 -0.53 19.45
CA GLN A 105 -10.59 -1.35 20.67
C GLN A 105 -9.71 -0.84 21.82
N GLY A 106 -9.03 0.31 21.64
CA GLY A 106 -8.15 0.89 22.65
C GLY A 106 -6.79 0.21 22.77
N LYS A 107 -6.39 -0.63 21.81
CA LYS A 107 -5.09 -1.31 21.81
C LYS A 107 -4.08 -0.53 20.96
N ASN A 108 -2.85 -0.39 21.45
CA ASN A 108 -1.74 0.24 20.73
C ASN A 108 -1.17 -0.72 19.65
N GLN A 109 -2.00 -1.03 18.64
CA GLN A 109 -1.65 -1.88 17.50
C GLN A 109 -2.64 -1.66 16.35
N PHE A 110 -2.19 -1.88 15.11
CA PHE A 110 -3.09 -2.01 13.96
C PHE A 110 -3.91 -3.31 14.04
N ALA A 111 -5.12 -3.31 13.47
CA ALA A 111 -6.01 -4.49 13.46
C ALA A 111 -5.45 -5.63 12.60
N SER A 112 -5.03 -5.30 11.37
CA SER A 112 -4.28 -6.19 10.48
C SER A 112 -2.81 -5.76 10.44
N ASN A 113 -2.00 -6.39 11.29
CA ASN A 113 -0.60 -6.05 11.53
C ASN A 113 0.38 -7.20 11.22
N LYS A 114 -0.10 -8.37 10.75
CA LYS A 114 0.72 -9.58 10.54
C LYS A 114 1.51 -10.03 11.77
N GLY A 115 1.01 -9.74 12.98
CA GLY A 115 1.72 -10.02 14.23
C GLY A 115 2.85 -9.06 14.57
N LEU A 116 3.04 -8.00 13.78
CA LEU A 116 4.05 -6.97 14.02
C LEU A 116 3.55 -5.90 15.00
N THR A 117 4.48 -5.36 15.77
CA THR A 117 4.31 -4.14 16.57
C THR A 117 4.27 -2.90 15.67
N ASN A 118 3.77 -1.77 16.19
CA ASN A 118 3.77 -0.51 15.45
C ASN A 118 5.19 -0.07 15.05
N ALA A 119 6.19 -0.33 15.90
CA ALA A 119 7.59 -0.03 15.62
C ALA A 119 8.15 -0.85 14.46
N GLU A 120 7.84 -2.15 14.40
CA GLU A 120 8.25 -3.02 13.29
C GLU A 120 7.55 -2.65 11.98
N ILE A 121 6.27 -2.26 12.04
CA ILE A 121 5.55 -1.75 10.87
C ILE A 121 6.18 -0.46 10.35
N TYR A 122 6.49 0.48 11.25
CA TYR A 122 7.18 1.71 10.88
C TYR A 122 8.56 1.43 10.30
N ALA A 123 9.33 0.51 10.90
CA ALA A 123 10.64 0.12 10.37
C ALA A 123 10.54 -0.48 8.96
N ARG A 124 9.58 -1.39 8.73
CA ARG A 124 9.32 -1.97 7.41
C ARG A 124 8.85 -0.92 6.40
N PHE A 125 8.06 0.05 6.85
CA PHE A 125 7.63 1.17 6.03
C PHE A 125 8.82 2.03 5.58
N MET A 126 9.72 2.39 6.51
CA MET A 126 10.88 3.23 6.21
C MET A 126 12.01 2.51 5.47
N ASP A 127 12.12 1.18 5.58
CA ASP A 127 13.07 0.39 4.79
C ASP A 127 12.75 0.47 3.28
N GLY A 128 11.51 0.77 2.90
CA GLY A 128 11.14 1.02 1.50
C GLY A 128 11.23 -0.20 0.58
N ARG A 129 11.48 -1.40 1.12
CA ARG A 129 11.60 -2.62 0.33
C ARG A 129 10.23 -3.21 0.03
N GLU A 130 9.72 -2.93 -1.16
CA GLU A 130 8.53 -3.60 -1.68
C GLU A 130 8.81 -5.08 -1.96
N ASP A 131 7.80 -5.93 -1.75
CA ASP A 131 7.96 -7.39 -1.92
C ASP A 131 8.44 -7.75 -3.35
N LEU A 132 8.01 -6.96 -4.36
CA LEU A 132 8.36 -7.12 -5.78
C LEU A 132 9.53 -6.25 -6.26
N GLN A 133 10.02 -5.28 -5.47
CA GLN A 133 11.11 -4.35 -5.83
C GLN A 133 12.12 -4.26 -4.68
N GLN A 134 12.79 -5.38 -4.40
CA GLN A 134 13.67 -5.49 -3.23
C GLN A 134 15.02 -4.75 -3.38
N ASN A 135 15.35 -4.27 -4.58
CA ASN A 135 16.62 -3.61 -4.91
C ASN A 135 16.57 -2.08 -4.79
N THR A 136 15.49 -1.51 -4.24
CA THR A 136 15.32 -0.06 -4.05
C THR A 136 15.03 0.30 -2.58
N PRO A 137 15.91 -0.06 -1.63
CA PRO A 137 15.71 0.31 -0.23
C PRO A 137 15.68 1.84 -0.06
N GLY A 138 14.83 2.33 0.84
CA GLY A 138 14.65 3.77 1.06
C GLY A 138 13.87 4.49 -0.05
N GLU A 139 13.20 3.76 -0.94
CA GLU A 139 12.35 4.33 -1.99
C GLU A 139 10.90 3.85 -1.87
N MET A 140 9.97 4.76 -2.11
CA MET A 140 8.55 4.50 -2.30
C MET A 140 8.23 4.67 -3.78
N ASN A 141 8.21 3.55 -4.52
CA ASN A 141 8.18 3.54 -5.98
C ASN A 141 6.76 3.40 -6.54
N PHE A 142 6.35 4.34 -7.40
CA PHE A 142 5.00 4.42 -7.94
C PHE A 142 4.96 4.13 -9.45
N PHE A 143 4.49 2.93 -9.79
CA PHE A 143 4.06 2.57 -11.14
C PHE A 143 2.55 2.78 -11.25
N LEU A 144 2.11 3.86 -11.90
CA LEU A 144 0.72 4.30 -11.85
C LEU A 144 0.03 4.15 -13.20
N LYS A 145 -1.21 3.65 -13.15
CA LYS A 145 -2.10 3.62 -14.31
C LYS A 145 -3.43 4.26 -13.98
N LEU A 146 -3.77 5.34 -14.66
CA LEU A 146 -5.11 5.93 -14.61
C LEU A 146 -6.04 5.12 -15.52
N TYR A 147 -7.15 4.63 -14.98
CA TYR A 147 -8.16 3.91 -15.74
C TYR A 147 -9.55 4.49 -15.48
N TYR A 148 -10.51 4.22 -16.36
CA TYR A 148 -11.89 4.69 -16.18
C TYR A 148 -12.87 3.53 -16.03
N LYS A 149 -13.57 3.48 -14.90
CA LYS A 149 -14.70 2.57 -14.69
C LYS A 149 -15.82 3.27 -13.90
N ARG A 150 -16.82 3.79 -14.62
CA ARG A 150 -17.91 4.64 -14.09
C ARG A 150 -18.67 4.03 -12.90
N TYR A 151 -19.00 2.75 -12.96
CA TYR A 151 -19.80 2.08 -11.92
C TYR A 151 -18.95 1.45 -10.81
N SER A 152 -17.62 1.52 -10.92
CA SER A 152 -16.75 1.04 -9.86
C SER A 152 -16.91 1.88 -8.61
N LYS A 153 -16.85 1.21 -7.46
CA LYS A 153 -16.67 1.82 -6.15
C LYS A 153 -15.17 1.97 -5.83
N VAL A 154 -14.32 1.09 -6.35
CA VAL A 154 -12.86 1.09 -6.12
C VAL A 154 -12.20 2.39 -6.59
N ILE A 155 -11.49 3.05 -5.66
CA ILE A 155 -10.78 4.33 -5.84
C ILE A 155 -9.43 4.09 -6.51
N GLY A 156 -8.63 3.24 -5.88
CA GLY A 156 -7.45 2.62 -6.46
C GLY A 156 -7.38 1.17 -6.03
N TRP A 157 -6.49 0.41 -6.66
CA TRP A 157 -6.15 -0.93 -6.23
C TRP A 157 -4.75 -1.32 -6.71
N THR A 158 -4.11 -2.15 -5.93
CA THR A 158 -2.94 -2.95 -6.30
C THR A 158 -3.09 -4.36 -5.73
N SER A 159 -2.18 -5.26 -6.07
CA SER A 159 -2.05 -6.56 -5.40
C SER A 159 -0.58 -6.86 -5.17
N GLY A 160 -0.29 -7.83 -4.30
CA GLY A 160 1.09 -8.24 -3.99
C GLY A 160 1.86 -8.80 -5.19
N ASP A 161 1.16 -9.13 -6.29
CA ASP A 161 1.72 -9.77 -7.48
C ASP A 161 1.92 -8.79 -8.66
N ILE A 162 1.56 -7.51 -8.50
CA ILE A 162 1.76 -6.50 -9.55
C ILE A 162 2.46 -5.25 -9.02
N ASN A 163 3.37 -4.68 -9.82
CA ASN A 163 3.99 -3.39 -9.51
C ASN A 163 3.03 -2.21 -9.70
N THR A 164 2.04 -2.34 -10.57
CA THR A 164 1.15 -1.23 -10.90
C THR A 164 0.10 -0.96 -9.81
N ILE A 165 -0.04 0.31 -9.44
CA ILE A 165 -1.19 0.84 -8.71
C ILE A 165 -2.15 1.45 -9.74
N ASN A 166 -3.35 0.90 -9.80
CA ASN A 166 -4.39 1.35 -10.73
C ASN A 166 -5.27 2.37 -10.03
N ILE A 167 -5.38 3.57 -10.58
CA ILE A 167 -6.19 4.66 -10.01
C ILE A 167 -7.40 4.90 -10.92
N ASN A 168 -8.59 4.97 -10.34
CA ASN A 168 -9.81 5.20 -11.08
C ASN A 168 -10.07 6.69 -11.29
N TRP A 169 -10.07 7.14 -12.55
CA TRP A 169 -10.29 8.51 -12.98
C TRP A 169 -11.56 9.14 -12.38
N LYS A 170 -12.63 8.35 -12.18
CA LYS A 170 -13.89 8.82 -11.59
C LYS A 170 -13.67 9.51 -10.24
N PHE A 171 -12.81 8.95 -9.40
CA PHE A 171 -12.51 9.48 -8.07
C PHE A 171 -11.38 10.50 -8.17
N PHE A 172 -10.30 10.16 -8.89
CA PHE A 172 -9.13 11.02 -9.06
C PHE A 172 -9.47 12.43 -9.54
N LYS A 173 -10.43 12.58 -10.48
CA LYS A 173 -10.81 13.90 -11.01
C LYS A 173 -11.33 14.85 -9.92
N GLY A 174 -12.08 14.32 -8.95
CA GLY A 174 -12.66 15.10 -7.85
C GLY A 174 -11.74 15.20 -6.63
N TYR A 175 -10.67 14.41 -6.57
CA TYR A 175 -9.75 14.39 -5.46
C TYR A 175 -8.85 15.62 -5.45
N LYS A 176 -8.59 16.12 -4.24
CA LYS A 176 -7.51 17.07 -3.97
C LYS A 176 -6.19 16.29 -3.80
N PRO A 177 -5.01 16.94 -3.91
CA PRO A 177 -3.73 16.23 -3.81
C PRO A 177 -3.56 15.41 -2.52
N HIS A 178 -4.06 15.87 -1.36
CA HIS A 178 -3.99 15.08 -0.12
C HIS A 178 -4.83 13.79 -0.17
N ASN A 179 -5.96 13.77 -0.89
CA ASN A 179 -6.74 12.54 -1.08
C ASN A 179 -5.99 11.56 -1.98
N VAL A 180 -5.24 12.06 -2.95
CA VAL A 180 -4.35 11.26 -3.80
C VAL A 180 -3.21 10.69 -2.97
N ALA A 181 -2.53 11.50 -2.15
CA ALA A 181 -1.46 11.06 -1.25
C ALA A 181 -1.93 9.97 -0.27
N SER A 182 -3.11 10.15 0.33
CA SER A 182 -3.76 9.16 1.20
C SER A 182 -3.97 7.82 0.49
N ASN A 183 -4.52 7.84 -0.72
CA ASN A 183 -4.74 6.64 -1.50
C ASN A 183 -3.42 5.98 -1.92
N LEU A 184 -2.43 6.76 -2.37
CA LEU A 184 -1.12 6.24 -2.75
C LEU A 184 -0.43 5.53 -1.58
N ALA A 185 -0.47 6.10 -0.37
CA ALA A 185 0.07 5.45 0.82
C ALA A 185 -0.66 4.15 1.15
N HIS A 186 -2.00 4.14 1.09
CA HIS A 186 -2.80 2.92 1.30
C HIS A 186 -2.38 1.79 0.36
N GLU A 187 -2.33 2.08 -0.95
CA GLU A 187 -1.97 1.10 -1.96
C GLU A 187 -0.50 0.67 -1.85
N TRP A 188 0.41 1.59 -1.50
CA TRP A 188 1.82 1.25 -1.35
C TRP A 188 2.07 0.31 -0.16
N ILE A 189 1.35 0.48 0.94
CA ILE A 189 1.44 -0.43 2.09
C ILE A 189 1.00 -1.85 1.74
N HIS A 190 0.08 -2.01 0.79
CA HIS A 190 -0.23 -3.32 0.23
C HIS A 190 0.98 -3.98 -0.46
N LYS A 191 1.87 -3.19 -1.08
CA LYS A 191 3.11 -3.67 -1.71
C LYS A 191 4.20 -4.06 -0.71
N LEU A 192 4.09 -3.58 0.52
CA LEU A 192 4.90 -4.06 1.65
C LEU A 192 4.35 -5.36 2.26
N GLY A 193 3.29 -5.91 1.67
CA GLY A 193 2.70 -7.18 2.06
C GLY A 193 1.67 -7.10 3.18
N PHE A 194 1.21 -5.90 3.57
CA PHE A 194 0.12 -5.73 4.53
C PHE A 194 -1.23 -5.78 3.82
N GLY A 195 -2.21 -6.46 4.41
CA GLY A 195 -3.56 -6.58 3.87
C GLY A 195 -4.62 -6.05 4.84
N HIS A 196 -5.86 -6.15 4.40
CA HIS A 196 -7.05 -6.03 5.23
C HIS A 196 -8.13 -6.97 4.69
N LYS A 197 -9.09 -7.34 5.53
CA LYS A 197 -10.16 -8.29 5.16
C LYS A 197 -11.30 -7.61 4.43
N SER A 198 -11.53 -6.33 4.71
CA SER A 198 -12.59 -5.54 4.11
C SER A 198 -12.37 -4.04 4.25
N ALA A 199 -13.13 -3.26 3.50
CA ALA A 199 -13.09 -1.79 3.56
C ALA A 199 -13.54 -1.20 4.91
N GLN A 200 -14.17 -1.99 5.77
CA GLN A 200 -14.61 -1.59 7.12
C GLN A 200 -13.49 -1.74 8.16
N GLU A 201 -12.35 -2.35 7.79
CA GLU A 201 -11.20 -2.53 8.68
C GLU A 201 -10.32 -1.28 8.69
N HIS A 202 -10.90 -0.14 9.11
CA HIS A 202 -10.26 1.18 9.12
C HIS A 202 -8.98 1.24 9.96
N ASP A 203 -8.83 0.32 10.91
CA ASP A 203 -7.64 0.22 11.78
C ASP A 203 -6.56 -0.71 11.23
N SER A 204 -6.73 -1.30 10.04
CA SER A 204 -5.66 -2.03 9.36
C SER A 204 -4.52 -1.09 8.97
N ALA A 205 -3.29 -1.60 8.86
CA ALA A 205 -2.14 -0.77 8.52
C ALA A 205 -2.34 0.05 7.21
N PRO A 206 -2.84 -0.53 6.10
CA PRO A 206 -3.11 0.24 4.88
C PRO A 206 -4.09 1.41 5.09
N TYR A 207 -5.20 1.18 5.80
CA TYR A 207 -6.20 2.23 6.02
C TYR A 207 -5.71 3.29 7.02
N ALA A 208 -5.27 2.87 8.19
CA ALA A 208 -4.86 3.77 9.26
C ALA A 208 -3.72 4.70 8.83
N ILE A 209 -2.67 4.16 8.21
CA ILE A 209 -1.55 4.97 7.73
C ILE A 209 -1.99 5.84 6.54
N GLY A 210 -2.80 5.32 5.62
CA GLY A 210 -3.39 6.12 4.54
C GLY A 210 -4.17 7.33 5.07
N TYR A 211 -4.94 7.18 6.15
CA TYR A 211 -5.66 8.28 6.80
C TYR A 211 -4.72 9.27 7.48
N ILE A 212 -3.72 8.80 8.23
CA ILE A 212 -2.70 9.65 8.85
C ILE A 212 -2.03 10.52 7.78
N VAL A 213 -1.58 9.90 6.69
CA VAL A 213 -0.96 10.59 5.55
C VAL A 213 -1.90 11.65 4.97
N GLY A 214 -3.16 11.29 4.70
CA GLY A 214 -4.13 12.20 4.11
C GLY A 214 -4.36 13.46 4.93
N GLN A 215 -4.50 13.30 6.26
CA GLN A 215 -4.68 14.43 7.18
C GLN A 215 -3.45 15.34 7.21
N MET A 216 -2.26 14.76 7.30
CA MET A 216 -1.02 15.53 7.39
C MET A 216 -0.66 16.18 6.04
N ALA A 217 -0.91 15.51 4.92
CA ALA A 217 -0.72 16.07 3.59
C ALA A 217 -1.64 17.27 3.35
N GLU A 218 -2.88 17.25 3.87
CA GLU A 218 -3.77 18.40 3.80
C GLU A 218 -3.16 19.63 4.52
N ARG A 219 -2.57 19.43 5.70
CA ARG A 219 -1.89 20.47 6.47
C ARG A 219 -0.67 21.02 5.73
N VAL A 220 0.19 20.15 5.22
CA VAL A 220 1.36 20.53 4.40
C VAL A 220 0.94 21.41 3.21
N LEU A 221 -0.12 21.03 2.50
CA LEU A 221 -0.61 21.77 1.33
C LEU A 221 -1.27 23.11 1.69
N LYS A 222 -1.63 23.33 2.96
CA LYS A 222 -2.06 24.63 3.50
C LYS A 222 -0.90 25.48 4.00
N GLY A 223 0.34 24.98 3.93
CA GLY A 223 1.54 25.66 4.41
C GLY A 223 1.80 25.49 5.90
N GLU A 224 1.15 24.52 6.56
CA GLU A 224 1.45 24.20 7.95
C GLU A 224 2.75 23.37 8.05
N GLU A 225 3.57 23.66 9.05
CA GLU A 225 4.72 22.83 9.36
C GLU A 225 4.30 21.56 10.12
N LEU A 226 5.04 20.48 9.87
CA LEU A 226 4.93 19.24 10.62
C LEU A 226 6.05 19.25 11.67
N HIS A 227 5.73 18.84 12.88
CA HIS A 227 6.69 18.79 13.99
C HIS A 227 7.35 17.42 14.13
#